data_AF-A0A3N5AM04-F1
#
_entry.id   AF-A0A3N5AM04-F1
#
_cell.length_a   1.000
_cell.length_b   1.000
_cell.length_c   1.000
_cell.angle_alpha   90.00
_cell.angle_beta   90.00
_cell.angle_gamma   90.00
#
_symmetry.space_group_name_H-M   'P 1'
#
loop_
_entity.id
_entity.type
_entity.pdbx_description
1 polymer ?
#
loop_
_entity_poly.entity_id
_entity_poly.type
_entity_poly.pdbx_seq_one_letter_code
_entity_poly.pdbx_strand_id
1 'polypeptide(L)'
;MVDIREVPEDGIARAQEHAYLVFHDRPEPEGRARHHALLSRCDRLGAYDGDTLVGFMAAHPFRLTVPGTELACPGLTFVSVAPTHRRRGVLTALMDEQLRRARAAGSPLVCLWASEAAIYGRFGYGPATQGLTIEIDSSRPLALRISPDPRPLRLVDPADALAVIGPRHEAARRTRAGRPSRSPARWTEEWLCEQDEEDEELGPPRILVLGAPGEPAEGYVLYRTKQESDDGTARTPRLVRVDELEAATPAVAAALWTYLASLDLTGTVRAWGRPADDPLLSFAADRDQVRVTAQYPALWLRLADVGQALTARSWAAPVELVLDLADPRVPANAGRFRLKAGPDGATKGSRAGHGGGGGRADRPRRCPAQAGSPIRAAAMPKPLFRTALDSPPPCRRRSSSP
;
A
#
# COMPACT_ATOMS: atom_id res chain seq x y z
N MET A 1 2.37 16.04 -29.65
CA MET A 1 2.88 16.20 -28.26
C MET A 1 1.64 16.30 -27.40
N VAL A 2 1.54 15.56 -26.30
CA VAL A 2 0.35 15.64 -25.43
C VAL A 2 0.45 16.87 -24.53
N ASP A 3 -0.68 17.52 -24.29
CA ASP A 3 -0.80 18.61 -23.32
C ASP A 3 -1.12 18.03 -21.94
N ILE A 4 -0.34 18.39 -20.92
CA ILE A 4 -0.57 17.95 -19.54
C ILE A 4 -1.20 19.09 -18.76
N ARG A 5 -2.44 18.90 -18.34
CA ARG A 5 -3.21 19.88 -17.59
C ARG A 5 -4.02 19.23 -16.49
N GLU A 6 -4.48 20.07 -15.56
CA GLU A 6 -5.36 19.61 -14.50
C GLU A 6 -6.69 19.13 -15.08
N VAL A 7 -7.24 18.06 -14.48
CA VAL A 7 -8.63 17.67 -14.76
C VAL A 7 -9.55 18.39 -13.78
N PRO A 8 -10.40 19.32 -14.24
CA PRO A 8 -11.36 20.00 -13.38
C PRO A 8 -12.41 19.03 -12.84
N GLU A 9 -13.17 19.45 -11.83
CA GLU A 9 -14.15 18.61 -11.14
C GLU A 9 -15.27 18.11 -12.09
N ASP A 10 -15.75 18.96 -12.99
CA ASP A 10 -16.70 18.58 -14.06
C ASP A 10 -16.09 17.58 -15.08
N GLY A 11 -14.76 17.46 -15.10
CA GLY A 11 -14.02 16.50 -15.90
C GLY A 11 -13.85 15.12 -15.26
N ILE A 12 -14.25 14.92 -14.00
CA ILE A 12 -14.03 13.66 -13.27
C ILE A 12 -14.73 12.49 -13.95
N ALA A 13 -15.99 12.65 -14.36
CA ALA A 13 -16.74 11.57 -15.02
C ALA A 13 -16.03 11.07 -16.28
N ARG A 14 -15.49 11.98 -17.11
CA ARG A 14 -14.71 11.62 -18.29
C ARG A 14 -13.39 10.90 -17.92
N ALA A 15 -12.74 11.33 -16.86
CA ALA A 15 -11.51 10.69 -16.38
C ALA A 15 -11.77 9.29 -15.81
N GLN A 16 -12.91 9.07 -15.15
CA GLN A 16 -13.37 7.76 -14.70
C GLN A 16 -13.59 6.82 -15.89
N GLU A 17 -14.33 7.26 -16.91
CA GLU A 17 -14.55 6.45 -18.12
C GLU A 17 -13.23 6.05 -18.80
N HIS A 18 -12.29 6.99 -18.92
CA HIS A 18 -10.96 6.70 -19.43
C HIS A 18 -10.22 5.67 -18.57
N ALA A 19 -10.26 5.80 -17.25
CA ALA A 19 -9.60 4.86 -16.36
C ALA A 19 -10.24 3.47 -16.41
N TYR A 20 -11.57 3.37 -16.34
CA TYR A 20 -12.30 2.09 -16.41
C TYR A 20 -12.03 1.36 -17.73
N LEU A 21 -11.96 2.10 -18.85
CA LEU A 21 -11.55 1.52 -20.12
C LEU A 21 -10.14 0.90 -20.06
N VAL A 22 -9.20 1.54 -19.37
CA VAL A 22 -7.81 1.06 -19.26
C VAL A 22 -7.68 -0.12 -18.29
N PHE A 23 -8.47 -0.15 -17.21
CA PHE A 23 -8.48 -1.25 -16.24
C PHE A 23 -9.39 -2.41 -16.62
N HIS A 24 -10.21 -2.24 -17.67
CA HIS A 24 -11.27 -3.17 -18.04
C HIS A 24 -12.34 -3.33 -16.96
N ASP A 25 -12.54 -2.28 -16.16
CA ASP A 25 -13.51 -2.26 -15.07
C ASP A 25 -14.90 -1.81 -15.54
N ARG A 26 -15.92 -2.29 -14.84
CA ARG A 26 -17.31 -1.83 -14.97
C ARG A 26 -17.94 -1.70 -13.60
N PRO A 27 -17.54 -0.68 -12.82
CA PRO A 27 -18.08 -0.52 -11.47
C PRO A 27 -19.57 -0.20 -11.51
N GLU A 28 -20.31 -0.79 -10.59
CA GLU A 28 -21.71 -0.49 -10.32
C GLU A 28 -21.90 1.00 -9.92
N PRO A 29 -23.13 1.55 -9.99
CA PRO A 29 -23.39 2.96 -9.72
C PRO A 29 -22.81 3.48 -8.39
N GLU A 30 -22.89 2.66 -7.34
CA GLU A 30 -22.32 2.99 -6.02
C GLU A 30 -20.80 3.07 -6.06
N GLY A 31 -20.12 2.11 -6.70
CA GLY A 31 -18.67 2.15 -6.92
C GLY A 31 -18.24 3.36 -7.75
N ARG A 32 -19.03 3.74 -8.79
CA ARG A 32 -18.76 4.96 -9.57
C ARG A 32 -18.88 6.22 -8.72
N ALA A 33 -19.89 6.31 -7.85
CA ALA A 33 -20.07 7.44 -6.94
C ALA A 33 -18.92 7.55 -5.93
N ARG A 34 -18.48 6.43 -5.36
CA ARG A 34 -17.32 6.35 -4.45
C ARG A 34 -16.03 6.80 -5.13
N HIS A 35 -15.74 6.28 -6.33
CA HIS A 35 -14.59 6.74 -7.11
C HIS A 35 -14.66 8.23 -7.45
N HIS A 36 -15.86 8.78 -7.71
CA HIS A 36 -16.03 10.20 -7.97
C HIS A 36 -15.72 11.04 -6.73
N ALA A 37 -16.25 10.66 -5.56
CA ALA A 37 -15.97 11.30 -4.27
C ALA A 37 -14.49 11.21 -3.89
N LEU A 38 -13.83 10.09 -4.19
CA LEU A 38 -12.39 9.93 -4.03
C LEU A 38 -11.62 10.93 -4.91
N LEU A 39 -11.94 10.99 -6.20
CA LEU A 39 -11.25 11.83 -7.16
C LEU A 39 -11.47 13.33 -6.91
N SER A 40 -12.63 13.76 -6.39
CA SER A 40 -12.87 15.17 -6.06
C SER A 40 -11.91 15.70 -4.99
N ARG A 41 -11.37 14.82 -4.14
CA ARG A 41 -10.40 15.14 -3.07
C ARG A 41 -8.95 14.85 -3.43
N CYS A 42 -8.67 14.47 -4.68
CA CYS A 42 -7.31 14.23 -5.17
C CYS A 42 -6.84 15.34 -6.09
N ASP A 43 -5.52 15.52 -6.19
CA ASP A 43 -4.95 16.24 -7.33
C ASP A 43 -5.15 15.38 -8.59
N ARG A 44 -5.53 15.97 -9.72
CA ARG A 44 -5.88 15.23 -10.94
C ARG A 44 -5.11 15.78 -12.13
N LEU A 45 -4.42 14.92 -12.87
CA LEU A 45 -3.68 15.27 -14.08
C LEU A 45 -4.19 14.47 -15.27
N GLY A 46 -4.46 15.17 -16.36
CA GLY A 46 -4.84 14.60 -17.64
C GLY A 46 -3.77 14.88 -18.70
N ALA A 47 -3.53 13.89 -19.55
CA ALA A 47 -2.77 14.05 -20.78
C ALA A 47 -3.74 14.10 -21.96
N TYR A 48 -3.65 15.13 -22.78
CA TYR A 48 -4.59 15.42 -23.85
C TYR A 48 -3.92 15.39 -25.23
N ASP A 49 -4.55 14.70 -26.18
CA ASP A 49 -4.25 14.79 -27.63
C ASP A 49 -5.39 15.60 -28.28
N GLY A 50 -5.15 16.90 -28.50
CA GLY A 50 -6.22 17.87 -28.74
C GLY A 50 -7.14 17.98 -27.52
N ASP A 51 -8.44 17.77 -27.70
CA ASP A 51 -9.42 17.75 -26.61
C ASP A 51 -9.67 16.36 -26.01
N THR A 52 -9.04 15.33 -26.60
CA THR A 52 -9.23 13.94 -26.18
C THR A 52 -8.33 13.63 -24.99
N LEU A 53 -8.91 13.16 -23.89
CA LEU A 53 -8.16 12.63 -22.75
C LEU A 53 -7.56 11.28 -23.14
N VAL A 54 -6.23 11.19 -23.16
CA VAL A 54 -5.48 9.98 -23.58
C VAL A 54 -4.60 9.41 -22.47
N GLY A 55 -4.50 10.10 -21.34
CA GLY A 55 -3.87 9.61 -20.12
C GLY A 55 -4.42 10.33 -18.90
N PHE A 56 -4.42 9.66 -17.75
CA PHE A 56 -4.95 10.20 -16.51
C PHE A 56 -4.15 9.68 -15.33
N MET A 57 -4.02 10.49 -14.29
CA MET A 57 -3.60 10.07 -12.96
C MET A 57 -4.20 10.97 -11.91
N ALA A 58 -4.33 10.45 -10.70
CA ALA A 58 -4.67 11.24 -9.53
C ALA A 58 -3.65 11.01 -8.40
N ALA A 59 -3.59 11.93 -7.45
CA ALA A 59 -2.75 11.79 -6.27
C ALA A 59 -3.53 12.15 -5.01
N HIS A 60 -3.58 11.21 -4.07
CA HIS A 60 -4.10 11.44 -2.74
C HIS A 60 -3.18 12.38 -1.95
N PRO A 61 -3.71 13.33 -1.16
CA PRO A 61 -2.91 14.25 -0.35
C PRO A 61 -2.46 13.60 0.97
N PHE A 62 -1.72 12.48 0.91
CA PHE A 62 -1.27 11.81 2.13
C PHE A 62 -0.14 12.57 2.83
N ARG A 63 -0.08 12.39 4.16
CA ARG A 63 1.16 12.49 4.92
C ARG A 63 1.67 11.09 5.22
N LEU A 64 2.96 10.85 5.01
CA LEU A 64 3.58 9.57 5.29
C LEU A 64 4.40 9.66 6.57
N THR A 65 4.16 8.73 7.49
CA THR A 65 5.02 8.59 8.67
C THR A 65 6.38 8.08 8.25
N VAL A 66 7.41 8.83 8.61
CA VAL A 66 8.82 8.43 8.53
C VAL A 66 9.38 8.42 9.95
N PRO A 67 10.57 7.85 10.21
CA PRO A 67 11.14 7.91 11.55
C PRO A 67 11.20 9.36 12.07
N GLY A 68 10.61 9.58 13.24
CA GLY A 68 10.60 10.86 13.96
C GLY A 68 9.60 11.91 13.48
N THR A 69 8.97 11.78 12.30
CA THR A 69 8.05 12.82 11.79
C THR A 69 7.10 12.32 10.70
N GLU A 70 6.31 13.24 10.13
CA GLU A 70 5.46 13.00 8.97
C GLU A 70 5.77 13.97 7.84
N LEU A 71 5.93 13.44 6.63
CA LEU A 71 6.21 14.23 5.43
C LEU A 71 5.01 14.20 4.47
N ALA A 72 4.78 15.31 3.77
CA ALA A 72 3.84 15.34 2.64
C ALA A 72 4.30 14.32 1.59
N CYS A 73 3.36 13.49 1.13
CA CYS A 73 3.65 12.37 0.27
C CYS A 73 2.44 12.07 -0.63
N PRO A 74 2.25 12.79 -1.75
CA PRO A 74 1.18 12.50 -2.68
C PRO A 74 1.19 11.03 -3.10
N GLY A 75 0.04 10.35 -2.96
CA GLY A 75 -0.11 8.92 -3.24
C GLY A 75 -0.79 8.68 -4.57
N LEU A 76 -0.05 8.17 -5.56
CA LEU A 76 -0.57 8.03 -6.91
C LEU A 76 -1.62 6.92 -7.01
N THR A 77 -2.70 7.25 -7.70
CA THR A 77 -3.80 6.35 -8.03
C THR A 77 -4.32 6.66 -9.44
N PHE A 78 -5.18 5.78 -10.00
CA PHE A 78 -5.79 5.95 -11.32
C PHE A 78 -4.85 6.23 -12.52
N VAL A 79 -3.54 6.02 -12.35
CA VAL A 79 -2.52 6.11 -13.40
C VAL A 79 -2.88 5.20 -14.58
N SER A 80 -3.25 5.78 -15.72
CA SER A 80 -3.80 5.08 -16.88
C SER A 80 -3.43 5.80 -18.18
N VAL A 81 -3.17 5.05 -19.25
CA VAL A 81 -2.88 5.57 -20.59
C VAL A 81 -3.71 4.77 -21.59
N ALA A 82 -4.39 5.49 -22.50
CA ALA A 82 -5.24 4.87 -23.50
C ALA A 82 -4.43 3.84 -24.34
N PRO A 83 -4.98 2.67 -24.65
CA PRO A 83 -4.27 1.63 -25.40
C PRO A 83 -3.70 2.13 -26.74
N THR A 84 -4.44 3.00 -27.43
CA THR A 84 -4.07 3.66 -28.70
C THR A 84 -2.94 4.70 -28.56
N HIS A 85 -2.57 5.07 -27.34
CA HIS A 85 -1.57 6.09 -27.03
C HIS A 85 -0.38 5.53 -26.23
N ARG A 86 -0.29 4.20 -26.09
CA ARG A 86 0.86 3.56 -25.44
C ARG A 86 2.14 3.77 -26.26
N ARG A 87 3.28 3.76 -25.56
CA ARG A 87 4.63 3.93 -26.14
C ARG A 87 4.87 5.26 -26.88
N ARG A 88 4.00 6.26 -26.70
CA ARG A 88 4.12 7.62 -27.26
C ARG A 88 4.59 8.68 -26.24
N GLY A 89 5.14 8.25 -25.09
CA GLY A 89 5.65 9.15 -24.05
C GLY A 89 4.61 9.74 -23.09
N VAL A 90 3.31 9.38 -23.22
CA VAL A 90 2.21 9.92 -22.40
C VAL A 90 2.45 9.72 -20.89
N LEU A 91 2.78 8.51 -20.47
CA LEU A 91 3.07 8.23 -19.05
C LEU A 91 4.28 8.99 -18.54
N THR A 92 5.30 9.18 -19.39
CA THR A 92 6.49 9.95 -19.03
C THR A 92 6.13 11.40 -18.76
N ALA A 93 5.35 12.02 -19.64
CA ALA A 93 4.90 13.40 -19.47
C ALA A 93 4.05 13.58 -18.19
N LEU A 94 3.14 12.64 -17.90
CA LEU A 94 2.35 12.65 -16.67
C LEU A 94 3.23 12.55 -15.41
N MET A 95 4.19 11.61 -15.39
CA MET A 95 5.09 11.42 -14.25
C MET A 95 6.02 12.60 -14.02
N ASP A 96 6.56 13.19 -15.09
CA ASP A 96 7.46 14.33 -15.00
C ASP A 96 6.72 15.57 -14.48
N GLU A 97 5.49 15.83 -14.97
CA GLU A 97 4.65 16.91 -14.47
C GLU A 97 4.22 16.68 -13.01
N GLN A 98 3.87 15.44 -12.63
CA GLN A 98 3.55 15.12 -11.26
C GLN A 98 4.72 15.40 -10.32
N LEU A 99 5.94 15.00 -10.68
CA LEU A 99 7.13 15.24 -9.86
C LEU A 99 7.45 16.73 -9.76
N ARG A 100 7.26 17.47 -10.85
CA ARG A 100 7.40 18.93 -10.86
C ARG A 100 6.41 19.58 -9.88
N ARG A 101 5.13 19.18 -9.90
CA ARG A 101 4.11 19.69 -8.98
C ARG A 101 4.39 19.31 -7.53
N ALA A 102 4.77 18.06 -7.26
CA ALA A 102 5.14 17.62 -5.91
C ALA A 102 6.28 18.46 -5.33
N ARG A 103 7.34 18.72 -6.12
CA ARG A 103 8.44 19.59 -5.71
C ARG A 103 8.01 21.04 -5.49
N ALA A 104 7.19 21.59 -6.39
CA ALA A 104 6.69 22.96 -6.25
C ALA A 104 5.81 23.13 -4.99
N ALA A 105 5.07 22.09 -4.61
CA ALA A 105 4.27 22.04 -3.39
C ALA A 105 5.08 21.69 -2.12
N GLY A 106 6.41 21.54 -2.22
CA GLY A 106 7.25 21.18 -1.07
C GLY A 106 7.02 19.78 -0.53
N SER A 107 6.51 18.85 -1.35
CA SER A 107 6.36 17.44 -1.01
C SER A 107 7.67 16.68 -1.31
N PRO A 108 8.44 16.27 -0.30
CA PRO A 108 9.73 15.59 -0.51
C PRO A 108 9.57 14.17 -1.04
N LEU A 109 8.40 13.56 -0.83
CA LEU A 109 8.09 12.18 -1.18
C LEU A 109 6.93 12.13 -2.16
N VAL A 110 6.90 11.09 -2.97
CA VAL A 110 5.71 10.62 -3.69
C VAL A 110 5.64 9.12 -3.49
N CYS A 111 4.45 8.59 -3.24
CA CYS A 111 4.27 7.16 -3.09
C CYS A 111 3.26 6.58 -4.07
N LEU A 112 3.33 5.27 -4.24
CA LEU A 112 2.33 4.50 -4.96
C LEU A 112 2.34 3.04 -4.51
N TRP A 113 1.25 2.35 -4.81
CA TRP A 113 1.25 0.90 -4.86
C TRP A 113 1.46 0.45 -6.32
N ALA A 114 2.51 -0.32 -6.58
CA ALA A 114 2.87 -0.67 -7.95
C ALA A 114 2.01 -1.85 -8.44
N SER A 115 1.17 -1.61 -9.45
CA SER A 115 0.51 -2.69 -10.20
C SER A 115 1.50 -3.52 -11.02
N GLU A 116 2.52 -2.85 -11.58
CA GLU A 116 3.61 -3.48 -12.33
C GLU A 116 4.96 -2.84 -11.95
N ALA A 117 5.80 -3.60 -11.26
CA ALA A 117 7.10 -3.15 -10.77
C ALA A 117 8.01 -2.56 -11.87
N ALA A 118 7.96 -3.14 -13.08
CA ALA A 118 8.80 -2.74 -14.22
C ALA A 118 8.44 -1.36 -14.80
N ILE A 119 7.25 -0.83 -14.50
CA ILE A 119 6.81 0.48 -14.99
C ILE A 119 7.48 1.58 -14.17
N TYR A 120 7.34 1.54 -12.84
CA TYR A 120 7.67 2.68 -11.98
C TYR A 120 9.16 2.81 -11.64
N GLY A 121 9.91 1.71 -11.66
CA GLY A 121 11.37 1.73 -11.46
C GLY A 121 12.08 2.68 -12.44
N ARG A 122 11.61 2.73 -13.69
CA ARG A 122 12.18 3.63 -14.69
C ARG A 122 11.99 5.10 -14.33
N PHE A 123 11.02 5.46 -13.48
CA PHE A 123 10.70 6.82 -13.01
C PHE A 123 11.39 7.19 -11.69
N GLY A 124 12.24 6.30 -11.17
CA GLY A 124 12.98 6.48 -9.92
C GLY A 124 12.19 6.09 -8.67
N TYR A 125 11.04 5.42 -8.81
CA TYR A 125 10.35 4.79 -7.69
C TYR A 125 11.08 3.51 -7.31
N GLY A 126 11.29 3.29 -6.02
CA GLY A 126 11.83 2.04 -5.50
C GLY A 126 10.91 1.43 -4.44
N PRO A 127 10.89 0.10 -4.28
CA PRO A 127 10.17 -0.54 -3.19
C PRO A 127 10.79 -0.10 -1.86
N ALA A 128 9.97 0.42 -0.95
CA ALA A 128 10.39 0.96 0.35
C ALA A 128 9.88 0.13 1.52
N THR A 129 8.83 -0.67 1.33
CA THR A 129 8.32 -1.60 2.34
C THR A 129 8.01 -2.96 1.70
N GLN A 130 7.84 -3.98 2.55
CA GLN A 130 7.43 -5.32 2.15
C GLN A 130 6.10 -5.67 2.84
N GLY A 131 5.25 -6.40 2.12
CA GLY A 131 4.02 -6.98 2.64
C GLY A 131 4.07 -8.50 2.58
N LEU A 132 3.39 -9.14 3.53
CA LEU A 132 3.18 -10.57 3.62
C LEU A 132 1.70 -10.89 3.46
N THR A 133 1.42 -12.04 2.83
CA THR A 133 0.15 -12.73 2.99
C THR A 133 0.35 -13.87 3.98
N ILE A 134 -0.41 -13.84 5.07
CA ILE A 134 -0.42 -14.87 6.09
C ILE A 134 -1.73 -15.65 5.98
N GLU A 135 -1.65 -16.97 5.97
CA GLU A 135 -2.81 -17.86 6.09
C GLU A 135 -2.70 -18.70 7.35
N ILE A 136 -3.83 -18.88 8.04
CA ILE A 136 -3.95 -19.71 9.23
C ILE A 136 -5.01 -20.77 8.95
N ASP A 137 -4.65 -22.04 9.11
CA ASP A 137 -5.61 -23.13 9.21
C ASP A 137 -6.40 -23.00 10.53
N SER A 138 -7.67 -22.59 10.41
CA SER A 138 -8.59 -22.39 11.54
C SER A 138 -9.52 -23.58 11.78
N SER A 139 -9.30 -24.72 11.10
CA SER A 139 -10.05 -25.97 11.38
C SER A 139 -9.76 -26.58 12.75
N ARG A 140 -8.72 -26.06 13.43
CA ARG A 140 -8.27 -26.46 14.77
C ARG A 140 -7.79 -25.23 15.56
N PRO A 141 -7.76 -25.29 16.89
CA PRO A 141 -7.31 -24.17 17.72
C PRO A 141 -5.91 -23.67 17.35
N LEU A 142 -5.73 -22.34 17.34
CA LEU A 142 -4.44 -21.72 17.05
C LEU A 142 -3.42 -22.02 18.17
N ALA A 143 -2.35 -22.72 17.83
CA ALA A 143 -1.29 -23.04 18.77
C ALA A 143 -0.28 -21.88 18.89
N LEU A 144 -0.13 -21.31 20.08
CA LEU A 144 0.77 -20.17 20.37
C LEU A 144 1.79 -20.51 21.46
N ARG A 145 2.97 -19.90 21.40
CA ARG A 145 4.05 -19.98 22.41
C ARG A 145 3.96 -18.90 23.49
N ILE A 146 2.96 -18.05 23.41
CA ILE A 146 2.69 -16.98 24.39
C ILE A 146 1.23 -17.05 24.82
N SER A 147 0.97 -16.55 26.03
CA SER A 147 -0.41 -16.40 26.52
C SER A 147 -1.06 -15.17 25.87
N PRO A 148 -2.27 -15.32 25.32
CA PRO A 148 -3.11 -14.19 24.95
C PRO A 148 -3.38 -13.26 26.13
N ASP A 149 -3.55 -11.97 25.86
CA ASP A 149 -4.07 -11.02 26.85
C ASP A 149 -5.49 -11.45 27.28
N PRO A 150 -5.77 -11.54 28.60
CA PRO A 150 -7.03 -12.12 29.10
C PRO A 150 -8.21 -11.16 29.08
N ARG A 151 -8.02 -9.89 28.69
CA ARG A 151 -9.11 -8.89 28.67
C ARG A 151 -10.22 -9.27 27.69
N PRO A 152 -11.46 -8.82 27.95
CA PRO A 152 -12.59 -9.18 27.12
C PRO A 152 -12.45 -8.64 25.70
N LEU A 153 -12.92 -9.44 24.76
CA LEU A 153 -13.12 -9.06 23.36
C LEU A 153 -14.57 -8.65 23.17
N ARG A 154 -14.80 -7.63 22.35
CA ARG A 154 -16.17 -7.19 22.00
C ARG A 154 -16.24 -6.76 20.54
N LEU A 155 -17.39 -7.01 19.94
CA LEU A 155 -17.74 -6.45 18.64
C LEU A 155 -18.15 -4.98 18.82
N VAL A 156 -17.89 -4.18 17.79
CA VAL A 156 -18.23 -2.76 17.73
C VAL A 156 -19.12 -2.52 16.54
N ASP A 157 -20.17 -1.71 16.73
CA ASP A 157 -21.02 -1.26 15.65
C ASP A 157 -20.20 -0.42 14.65
N PRO A 158 -20.33 -0.64 13.33
CA PRO A 158 -19.65 0.18 12.31
C PRO A 158 -19.84 1.70 12.51
N ALA A 159 -20.99 2.14 13.02
CA ALA A 159 -21.27 3.56 13.30
C ALA A 159 -20.37 4.14 14.39
N ASP A 160 -20.00 3.33 15.40
CA ASP A 160 -19.14 3.73 16.52
C ASP A 160 -17.65 3.41 16.28
N ALA A 161 -17.35 2.61 15.24
CA ALA A 161 -16.04 2.02 15.01
C ALA A 161 -14.92 3.07 15.03
N LEU A 162 -15.09 4.19 14.30
CA LEU A 162 -14.04 5.21 14.19
C LEU A 162 -13.71 5.85 15.55
N ALA A 163 -14.71 6.11 16.39
CA ALA A 163 -14.50 6.67 17.72
C ALA A 163 -13.72 5.69 18.63
N VAL A 164 -13.96 4.39 18.47
CA VAL A 164 -13.34 3.35 19.30
C VAL A 164 -11.93 2.99 18.82
N ILE A 165 -11.72 2.76 17.52
CA ILE A 165 -10.45 2.24 16.97
C ILE A 165 -9.50 3.34 16.49
N GLY A 166 -10.04 4.53 16.17
CA GLY A 166 -9.28 5.67 15.65
C GLY A 166 -8.06 6.06 16.50
N PRO A 167 -8.19 6.20 17.84
CA PRO A 167 -7.04 6.51 18.70
C PRO A 167 -5.92 5.47 18.65
N ARG A 168 -6.27 4.17 18.64
CA ARG A 168 -5.29 3.07 18.55
C ARG A 168 -4.61 3.03 17.19
N HIS A 169 -5.39 3.26 16.12
CA HIS A 169 -4.85 3.39 14.77
C HIS A 169 -3.84 4.53 14.71
N GLU A 170 -4.21 5.74 15.15
CA GLU A 170 -3.32 6.91 15.09
C GLU A 170 -2.06 6.73 15.93
N ALA A 171 -2.14 6.10 17.10
CA ALA A 171 -0.98 5.78 17.92
C ALA A 171 0.00 4.83 17.20
N ALA A 172 -0.51 3.77 16.56
CA ALA A 172 0.30 2.86 15.74
C ALA A 172 0.86 3.56 14.50
N ARG A 173 0.02 4.33 13.80
CA ARG A 173 0.35 5.04 12.57
C ARG A 173 1.46 6.07 12.79
N ARG A 174 1.52 6.75 13.94
CA ARG A 174 2.58 7.74 14.27
C ARG A 174 3.93 7.14 14.57
N THR A 175 3.97 5.89 15.04
CA THR A 175 5.20 5.21 15.47
C THR A 175 5.72 4.25 14.43
N ARG A 176 4.93 3.94 13.39
CA ARG A 176 5.27 2.98 12.34
C ARG A 176 5.53 3.65 11.00
N ALA A 177 6.80 3.68 10.60
CA ALA A 177 7.21 4.22 9.31
C ALA A 177 6.51 3.50 8.13
N GLY A 178 6.16 4.25 7.09
CA GLY A 178 5.46 3.75 5.91
C GLY A 178 3.93 3.77 6.01
N ARG A 179 3.36 4.22 7.13
CA ARG A 179 1.90 4.38 7.27
C ARG A 179 1.43 5.76 6.77
N PRO A 180 0.51 5.84 5.80
CA PRO A 180 -0.10 7.10 5.38
C PRO A 180 -1.15 7.59 6.38
N SER A 181 -1.38 8.89 6.40
CA SER A 181 -2.49 9.52 7.13
C SER A 181 -3.84 9.09 6.57
N ARG A 182 -4.80 8.83 7.44
CA ARG A 182 -6.18 8.44 7.08
C ARG A 182 -7.17 9.48 7.59
N SER A 183 -8.00 10.03 6.70
CA SER A 183 -9.05 10.98 7.09
C SER A 183 -10.30 10.22 7.58
N PRO A 184 -11.20 10.87 8.36
CA PRO A 184 -12.48 10.27 8.73
C PRO A 184 -13.31 9.81 7.51
N ALA A 185 -13.36 10.62 6.44
CA ALA A 185 -14.03 10.23 5.21
C ALA A 185 -13.46 8.93 4.61
N ARG A 186 -12.13 8.76 4.62
CA ARG A 186 -11.49 7.54 4.13
C ARG A 186 -11.81 6.33 5.00
N TRP A 187 -11.92 6.51 6.32
CA TRP A 187 -12.36 5.44 7.20
C TRP A 187 -13.74 4.92 6.80
N THR A 188 -14.70 5.82 6.66
CA THR A 188 -16.08 5.46 6.31
C THR A 188 -16.21 4.89 4.90
N GLU A 189 -15.54 5.50 3.93
CA GLU A 189 -15.77 5.20 2.50
C GLU A 189 -14.91 4.05 1.97
N GLU A 190 -13.73 3.78 2.56
CA GLU A 190 -12.80 2.75 2.07
C GLU A 190 -12.64 1.57 3.06
N TRP A 191 -12.59 1.81 4.38
CA TRP A 191 -12.36 0.73 5.37
C TRP A 191 -13.65 0.17 6.00
N LEU A 192 -14.67 1.01 6.19
CA LEU A 192 -15.91 0.65 6.86
C LEU A 192 -17.11 0.60 5.91
N CYS A 193 -16.86 0.66 4.60
CA CYS A 193 -17.91 0.50 3.59
C CYS A 193 -18.55 -0.89 3.67
N GLU A 194 -19.86 -0.98 3.49
CA GLU A 194 -20.56 -2.27 3.63
C GLU A 194 -20.13 -3.26 2.56
N GLN A 195 -20.05 -2.82 1.31
CA GLN A 195 -19.64 -3.65 0.18
C GLN A 195 -18.13 -3.55 -0.04
N ASP A 196 -17.49 -4.71 -0.15
CA ASP A 196 -16.10 -4.77 -0.61
C ASP A 196 -16.05 -4.54 -2.12
N GLU A 197 -15.12 -3.71 -2.59
CA GLU A 197 -15.05 -3.38 -4.02
C GLU A 197 -14.50 -4.51 -4.89
N GLU A 198 -13.75 -5.44 -4.30
CA GLU A 198 -13.00 -6.46 -5.03
C GLU A 198 -13.70 -7.82 -5.02
N ASP A 199 -14.51 -8.07 -4.00
CA ASP A 199 -15.16 -9.35 -3.78
C ASP A 199 -16.55 -9.16 -3.15
N GLU A 200 -17.57 -9.07 -4.00
CA GLU A 200 -18.98 -8.90 -3.61
C GLU A 200 -19.52 -10.06 -2.76
N GLU A 201 -18.82 -11.20 -2.73
CA GLU A 201 -19.20 -12.36 -1.90
C GLU A 201 -18.74 -12.20 -0.44
N LEU A 202 -17.93 -11.17 -0.14
CA LEU A 202 -17.58 -10.82 1.23
C LEU A 202 -18.73 -10.09 1.92
N GLY A 203 -18.99 -10.52 3.15
CA GLY A 203 -19.90 -9.80 4.04
C GLY A 203 -19.38 -8.41 4.44
N PRO A 204 -20.20 -7.65 5.17
CA PRO A 204 -19.83 -6.34 5.68
C PRO A 204 -18.65 -6.43 6.67
N PRO A 205 -17.93 -5.32 6.87
CA PRO A 205 -16.82 -5.28 7.81
C PRO A 205 -17.29 -5.55 9.24
N ARG A 206 -16.54 -6.38 9.95
CA ARG A 206 -16.71 -6.65 11.37
C ARG A 206 -15.54 -6.07 12.13
N ILE A 207 -15.84 -5.36 13.22
CA ILE A 207 -14.86 -4.69 14.07
C ILE A 207 -14.87 -5.38 15.41
N LEU A 208 -13.73 -5.93 15.81
CA LEU A 208 -13.52 -6.49 17.13
C LEU A 208 -12.42 -5.71 17.83
N VAL A 209 -12.63 -5.42 19.11
CA VAL A 209 -11.64 -4.73 19.94
C VAL A 209 -11.37 -5.54 21.20
N LEU A 210 -10.15 -5.38 21.73
CA LEU A 210 -9.75 -5.90 23.03
C LEU A 210 -9.77 -4.78 24.07
N GLY A 211 -10.63 -4.93 25.08
CA GLY A 211 -10.85 -3.94 26.14
C GLY A 211 -12.33 -3.81 26.52
N ALA A 212 -12.59 -3.40 27.76
CA ALA A 212 -13.95 -3.19 28.25
C ALA A 212 -14.63 -1.99 27.56
N PRO A 213 -15.97 -1.93 27.53
CA PRO A 213 -16.68 -0.72 27.09
C PRO A 213 -16.23 0.51 27.90
N GLY A 214 -15.96 1.63 27.22
CA GLY A 214 -15.50 2.88 27.84
C GLY A 214 -13.99 2.97 28.10
N GLU A 215 -13.25 1.87 27.94
CA GLU A 215 -11.79 1.89 28.01
C GLU A 215 -11.16 2.06 26.61
N PRO A 216 -9.97 2.68 26.51
CA PRO A 216 -9.21 2.70 25.27
C PRO A 216 -8.94 1.28 24.74
N ALA A 217 -9.17 1.04 23.45
CA ALA A 217 -8.86 -0.23 22.82
C ALA A 217 -7.34 -0.44 22.74
N GLU A 218 -6.83 -1.50 23.38
CA GLU A 218 -5.41 -1.85 23.29
C GLU A 218 -5.06 -2.59 21.99
N GLY A 219 -6.08 -3.11 21.30
CA GLY A 219 -5.96 -3.65 19.97
C GLY A 219 -7.31 -3.79 19.30
N TYR A 220 -7.30 -3.86 17.99
CA TYR A 220 -8.49 -4.09 17.18
C TYR A 220 -8.17 -4.93 15.95
N VAL A 221 -9.20 -5.57 15.43
CA VAL A 221 -9.18 -6.20 14.11
C VAL A 221 -10.41 -5.78 13.32
N LEU A 222 -10.17 -5.44 12.06
CA LEU A 222 -11.17 -5.29 11.01
C LEU A 222 -11.08 -6.53 10.12
N TYR A 223 -12.19 -7.25 9.97
CA TYR A 223 -12.23 -8.45 9.16
C TYR A 223 -13.57 -8.62 8.44
N ARG A 224 -13.56 -9.39 7.36
CA ARG A 224 -14.75 -9.81 6.62
C ARG A 224 -14.82 -11.32 6.54
N THR A 225 -16.00 -11.84 6.28
CA THR A 225 -16.23 -13.28 6.12
C THR A 225 -16.79 -13.55 4.74
N LYS A 226 -16.26 -14.56 4.05
CA LYS A 226 -16.77 -15.06 2.77
C LYS A 226 -17.42 -16.42 2.96
N GLN A 227 -18.55 -16.66 2.30
CA GLN A 227 -19.05 -18.02 2.10
C GLN A 227 -18.41 -18.58 0.82
N GLU A 228 -17.84 -19.79 0.87
CA GLU A 228 -17.51 -20.48 -0.38
C GLU A 228 -18.80 -21.00 -1.03
N SER A 229 -18.84 -20.96 -2.37
CA SER A 229 -20.01 -21.30 -3.18
C SER A 229 -20.50 -22.73 -2.91
N ASP A 230 -21.82 -22.86 -2.75
CA ASP A 230 -22.53 -24.11 -2.47
C ASP A 230 -22.49 -25.05 -3.69
N ASP A 231 -21.59 -26.04 -3.68
CA ASP A 231 -21.63 -27.19 -4.59
C ASP A 231 -22.46 -28.36 -4.02
N GLY A 232 -23.32 -28.10 -3.04
CA GLY A 232 -24.35 -29.02 -2.58
C GLY A 232 -23.86 -30.08 -1.60
N THR A 233 -22.66 -29.93 -1.03
CA THR A 233 -22.19 -30.79 0.07
C THR A 233 -21.75 -29.97 1.29
N ALA A 234 -22.29 -30.33 2.46
CA ALA A 234 -21.95 -29.94 3.84
C ALA A 234 -21.17 -28.63 4.10
N ARG A 235 -21.80 -27.67 4.80
CA ARG A 235 -21.22 -26.51 5.55
C ARG A 235 -19.75 -26.21 5.21
N THR A 236 -19.51 -25.69 4.00
CA THR A 236 -18.17 -25.36 3.52
C THR A 236 -17.48 -24.39 4.47
N PRO A 237 -16.19 -24.59 4.82
CA PRO A 237 -15.48 -23.71 5.73
C PRO A 237 -15.41 -22.29 5.17
N ARG A 238 -15.83 -21.31 5.97
CA ARG A 238 -15.80 -19.89 5.60
C ARG A 238 -14.39 -19.33 5.65
N LEU A 239 -14.09 -18.42 4.73
CA LEU A 239 -12.88 -17.61 4.76
C LEU A 239 -13.09 -16.43 5.70
N VAL A 240 -12.13 -16.17 6.59
CA VAL A 240 -12.01 -14.93 7.35
C VAL A 240 -10.90 -14.10 6.72
N ARG A 241 -11.26 -13.01 6.04
CA ARG A 241 -10.29 -12.05 5.48
C ARG A 241 -10.00 -10.98 6.52
N VAL A 242 -8.76 -10.85 6.95
CA VAL A 242 -8.30 -9.80 7.87
C VAL A 242 -7.84 -8.60 7.05
N ASP A 243 -8.55 -7.49 7.20
CA ASP A 243 -8.28 -6.25 6.46
C ASP A 243 -7.30 -5.36 7.22
N GLU A 244 -7.42 -5.31 8.54
CA GLU A 244 -6.49 -4.58 9.41
C GLU A 244 -6.43 -5.23 10.79
N LEU A 245 -5.24 -5.28 11.39
CA LEU A 245 -5.04 -5.72 12.78
C LEU A 245 -3.94 -4.87 13.38
N GLU A 246 -4.27 -4.18 14.47
CA GLU A 246 -3.36 -3.37 15.26
C GLU A 246 -3.42 -3.82 16.71
N ALA A 247 -2.26 -3.97 17.33
CA ALA A 247 -2.13 -4.40 18.72
C ALA A 247 -1.01 -3.61 19.41
N ALA A 248 -1.25 -3.20 20.65
CA ALA A 248 -0.24 -2.51 21.45
C ALA A 248 0.92 -3.43 21.87
N THR A 249 0.65 -4.73 22.04
CA THR A 249 1.63 -5.71 22.50
C THR A 249 1.47 -7.07 21.78
N PRO A 250 2.49 -7.94 21.82
CA PRO A 250 2.36 -9.30 21.30
C PRO A 250 1.24 -10.13 21.96
N ALA A 251 0.97 -9.95 23.25
CA ALA A 251 -0.11 -10.66 23.95
C ALA A 251 -1.49 -10.22 23.46
N VAL A 252 -1.66 -8.93 23.15
CA VAL A 252 -2.89 -8.41 22.53
C VAL A 252 -3.03 -8.96 21.10
N ALA A 253 -1.94 -8.98 20.33
CA ALA A 253 -1.96 -9.59 19.00
C ALA A 253 -2.35 -11.08 19.07
N ALA A 254 -1.80 -11.84 20.02
CA ALA A 254 -2.17 -13.23 20.26
C ALA A 254 -3.67 -13.40 20.53
N ALA A 255 -4.28 -12.56 21.38
CA ALA A 255 -5.72 -12.62 21.65
C ALA A 255 -6.57 -12.36 20.40
N LEU A 256 -6.20 -11.38 19.58
CA LEU A 256 -6.92 -11.08 18.33
C LEU A 256 -6.78 -12.23 17.31
N TRP A 257 -5.59 -12.80 17.16
CA TRP A 257 -5.37 -13.95 16.27
C TRP A 257 -6.07 -15.21 16.77
N THR A 258 -6.06 -15.48 18.08
CA THR A 258 -6.80 -16.58 18.68
C THR A 258 -8.29 -16.46 18.40
N TYR A 259 -8.87 -15.27 18.54
CA TYR A 259 -10.27 -15.02 18.20
C TYR A 259 -10.58 -15.33 16.73
N LEU A 260 -9.77 -14.79 15.81
CA LEU A 260 -9.99 -15.00 14.38
C LEU A 260 -9.96 -16.49 14.02
N ALA A 261 -9.01 -17.23 14.59
CA ALA A 261 -8.86 -18.67 14.37
C ALA A 261 -9.88 -19.52 15.14
N SER A 262 -10.65 -18.95 16.08
CA SER A 262 -11.70 -19.64 16.82
C SER A 262 -13.10 -19.35 16.30
N LEU A 263 -13.24 -18.63 15.18
CA LEU A 263 -14.54 -18.36 14.59
C LEU A 263 -15.15 -19.66 14.04
N ASP A 264 -16.34 -20.00 14.53
CA ASP A 264 -17.05 -21.20 14.11
C ASP A 264 -17.35 -21.19 12.60
N LEU A 265 -17.36 -22.39 12.01
CA LEU A 265 -17.64 -22.62 10.59
C LEU A 265 -16.62 -21.94 9.66
N THR A 266 -15.40 -21.67 10.13
CA THR A 266 -14.30 -21.14 9.33
C THR A 266 -13.22 -22.20 9.16
N GLY A 267 -12.55 -22.21 8.01
CA GLY A 267 -11.42 -23.12 7.76
C GLY A 267 -10.12 -22.41 7.44
N THR A 268 -10.18 -21.13 7.10
CA THR A 268 -8.99 -20.35 6.77
C THR A 268 -9.17 -18.91 7.22
N VAL A 269 -8.18 -18.41 7.96
CA VAL A 269 -7.98 -16.98 8.17
C VAL A 269 -6.90 -16.52 7.19
N ARG A 270 -7.20 -15.55 6.33
CA ARG A 270 -6.25 -14.94 5.40
C ARG A 270 -6.05 -13.48 5.75
N ALA A 271 -4.80 -13.10 5.97
CA ALA A 271 -4.42 -11.73 6.26
C ALA A 271 -3.43 -11.25 5.21
N TRP A 272 -3.90 -10.40 4.32
CA TRP A 272 -3.08 -9.74 3.33
C TRP A 272 -2.48 -8.44 3.91
N GLY A 273 -1.35 -7.98 3.37
CA GLY A 273 -0.74 -6.69 3.75
C GLY A 273 -0.07 -6.68 5.12
N ARG A 274 0.23 -7.85 5.71
CA ARG A 274 0.88 -7.93 7.02
C ARG A 274 2.35 -7.50 6.93
N PRO A 275 2.91 -6.86 7.96
CA PRO A 275 4.29 -6.43 7.93
C PRO A 275 5.25 -7.63 8.04
N ALA A 276 6.48 -7.49 7.52
CA ALA A 276 7.48 -8.55 7.56
C ALA A 276 7.88 -8.99 8.99
N ASP A 277 7.73 -8.07 9.94
CA ASP A 277 7.96 -8.20 11.38
C ASP A 277 6.64 -8.41 12.16
N ASP A 278 5.59 -8.96 11.54
CA ASP A 278 4.36 -9.30 12.26
C ASP A 278 4.67 -10.24 13.44
N PRO A 279 4.27 -9.90 14.68
CA PRO A 279 4.65 -10.67 15.86
C PRO A 279 4.10 -12.09 15.86
N LEU A 280 3.01 -12.37 15.10
CA LEU A 280 2.46 -13.71 14.93
C LEU A 280 3.50 -14.73 14.49
N LEU A 281 4.40 -14.33 13.58
CA LEU A 281 5.43 -15.21 13.03
C LEU A 281 6.47 -15.64 14.07
N SER A 282 6.60 -14.89 15.16
CA SER A 282 7.54 -15.20 16.25
C SER A 282 6.93 -16.13 17.30
N PHE A 283 5.62 -16.01 17.56
CA PHE A 283 4.96 -16.75 18.63
C PHE A 283 4.04 -17.89 18.16
N ALA A 284 3.80 -18.08 16.86
CA ALA A 284 3.07 -19.24 16.35
C ALA A 284 3.82 -20.54 16.67
N ALA A 285 3.18 -21.47 17.38
CA ALA A 285 3.80 -22.72 17.81
C ALA A 285 3.93 -23.73 16.66
N ASP A 286 3.00 -23.68 15.71
CA ASP A 286 2.93 -24.55 14.54
C ASP A 286 3.07 -23.71 13.25
N ARG A 287 4.16 -23.93 12.51
CA ARG A 287 4.46 -23.21 11.27
C ARG A 287 3.71 -23.75 10.06
N ASP A 288 3.18 -24.96 10.15
CA ASP A 288 2.34 -25.54 9.11
C ASP A 288 0.90 -25.05 9.27
N GLN A 289 0.50 -24.67 10.49
CA GLN A 289 -0.76 -23.96 10.76
C GLN A 289 -0.70 -22.50 10.30
N VAL A 290 0.37 -21.76 10.63
CA VAL A 290 0.54 -20.34 10.28
C VAL A 290 1.57 -20.19 9.18
N ARG A 291 1.09 -19.97 7.95
CA ARG A 291 1.91 -19.96 6.74
C ARG A 291 2.01 -18.58 6.15
N VAL A 292 3.22 -18.17 5.79
CA VAL A 292 3.43 -17.05 4.86
C VAL A 292 3.31 -17.61 3.44
N THR A 293 2.22 -17.25 2.75
CA THR A 293 1.92 -17.77 1.40
C THR A 293 2.40 -16.82 0.30
N ALA A 294 2.65 -15.55 0.63
CA ALA A 294 3.22 -14.57 -0.29
C ALA A 294 4.10 -13.55 0.44
N GLN A 295 5.12 -13.07 -0.26
CA GLN A 295 5.90 -11.89 0.10
C GLN A 295 6.07 -11.02 -1.15
N TYR A 296 5.79 -9.72 -1.04
CA TYR A 296 5.82 -8.80 -2.16
C TYR A 296 6.28 -7.39 -1.74
N PRO A 297 6.85 -6.60 -2.67
CA PRO A 297 7.06 -5.17 -2.42
C PRO A 297 5.71 -4.48 -2.25
N ALA A 298 5.55 -3.73 -1.16
CA ALA A 298 4.31 -3.04 -0.82
C ALA A 298 4.36 -1.57 -1.27
N LEU A 299 4.77 -0.66 -0.39
CA LEU A 299 4.85 0.77 -0.71
C LEU A 299 6.08 1.05 -1.58
N TRP A 300 5.87 1.75 -2.69
CA TRP A 300 6.95 2.29 -3.51
C TRP A 300 7.09 3.79 -3.25
N LEU A 301 8.33 4.27 -3.13
CA LEU A 301 8.64 5.67 -2.87
C LEU A 301 9.51 6.26 -3.97
N ARG A 302 9.25 7.52 -4.30
CA ARG A 302 10.09 8.39 -5.11
C ARG A 302 10.43 9.63 -4.30
N LEU A 303 11.73 9.87 -4.12
CA LEU A 303 12.22 11.09 -3.48
C LEU A 303 12.08 12.25 -4.48
N ALA A 304 11.07 13.08 -4.30
CA ALA A 304 10.92 14.31 -5.08
C ALA A 304 12.01 15.31 -4.68
N ASP A 305 12.32 15.43 -3.38
CA ASP A 305 13.46 16.19 -2.85
C ASP A 305 14.26 15.34 -1.86
N VAL A 306 15.46 14.92 -2.28
CA VAL A 306 16.30 14.04 -1.45
C VAL A 306 16.84 14.77 -0.22
N GLY A 307 17.14 16.06 -0.33
CA GLY A 307 17.68 16.82 0.80
C GLY A 307 16.66 16.87 1.93
N GLN A 308 15.46 17.37 1.62
CA GLN A 308 14.37 17.48 2.58
C GLN A 308 13.95 16.11 3.13
N ALA A 309 13.87 15.07 2.28
CA ALA A 309 13.52 13.71 2.73
C ALA A 309 14.51 13.13 3.75
N LEU A 310 15.81 13.32 3.55
CA LEU A 310 16.85 12.76 4.41
C LEU A 310 17.10 13.59 5.67
N THR A 311 16.94 14.91 5.61
CA THR A 311 17.17 15.80 6.76
C THR A 311 15.98 15.93 7.70
N ALA A 312 14.75 15.72 7.21
CA ALA A 312 13.55 15.84 8.03
C ALA A 312 13.26 14.60 8.88
N ARG A 313 13.70 13.41 8.44
CA ARG A 313 13.55 12.17 9.21
C ARG A 313 14.64 12.03 10.29
N SER A 314 14.34 11.28 11.34
CA SER A 314 15.34 10.81 12.30
C SER A 314 16.07 9.56 11.78
N TRP A 315 17.22 9.29 12.42
CA TRP A 315 18.10 8.16 12.12
C TRP A 315 18.38 7.36 13.39
N ALA A 316 18.47 6.04 13.26
CA ALA A 316 18.61 5.14 14.41
C ALA A 316 19.91 5.32 15.19
N ALA A 317 20.98 5.78 14.52
CA ALA A 317 22.28 6.01 15.11
C ALA A 317 22.99 7.17 14.41
N PRO A 318 23.96 7.84 15.08
CA PRO A 318 24.83 8.81 14.44
C PRO A 318 25.54 8.22 13.21
N VAL A 319 25.48 8.92 12.10
CA VAL A 319 26.09 8.52 10.84
C VAL A 319 26.57 9.75 10.08
N GLU A 320 27.71 9.60 9.40
CA GLU A 320 28.24 10.61 8.51
C GLU A 320 28.67 9.97 7.19
N LEU A 321 28.02 10.39 6.10
CA LEU A 321 28.15 9.78 4.79
C LEU A 321 28.36 10.85 3.72
N VAL A 322 29.06 10.48 2.66
CA VAL A 322 29.05 11.23 1.42
C VAL A 322 28.23 10.44 0.42
N LEU A 323 27.10 11.02 -0.01
CA LEU A 323 26.20 10.43 -0.98
C LEU A 323 26.49 11.04 -2.35
N ASP A 324 26.77 10.19 -3.34
CA ASP A 324 26.93 10.57 -4.75
C ASP A 324 25.69 10.08 -5.51
N LEU A 325 24.75 10.99 -5.77
CA LEU A 325 23.43 10.63 -6.30
C LEU A 325 23.34 10.91 -7.80
N ALA A 326 22.72 9.97 -8.51
CA ALA A 326 22.29 10.15 -9.88
C ALA A 326 20.75 10.20 -9.93
N ASP A 327 20.22 11.30 -10.47
CA ASP A 327 18.79 11.43 -10.72
C ASP A 327 18.58 12.15 -12.07
N PRO A 328 18.41 11.41 -13.17
CA PRO A 328 18.30 12.01 -14.50
C PRO A 328 16.99 12.79 -14.71
N ARG A 329 15.98 12.63 -13.83
CA ARG A 329 14.70 13.34 -13.94
C ARG A 329 14.59 14.54 -13.04
N VAL A 330 15.24 14.49 -11.89
CA VAL A 330 15.28 15.61 -10.95
C VAL A 330 16.75 16.01 -10.77
N PRO A 331 17.30 16.84 -11.67
CA PRO A 331 18.70 17.24 -11.61
C PRO A 331 19.10 17.87 -10.26
N ALA A 332 18.17 18.53 -9.58
CA ALA A 332 18.37 19.10 -8.24
C ALA A 332 18.69 18.05 -7.14
N ASN A 333 18.34 16.78 -7.36
CA ASN A 333 18.72 15.68 -6.47
C ASN A 333 20.12 15.14 -6.76
N ALA A 334 20.65 15.37 -7.97
CA ALA A 334 21.90 14.78 -8.42
C ALA A 334 23.13 15.49 -7.85
N GLY A 335 24.24 14.75 -7.77
CA GLY A 335 25.53 15.23 -7.31
C GLY A 335 25.91 14.72 -5.93
N ARG A 336 27.03 15.26 -5.42
CA ARG A 336 27.66 14.78 -4.20
C ARG A 336 27.39 15.69 -3.02
N PHE A 337 26.83 15.17 -1.94
CA PHE A 337 26.65 15.92 -0.69
C PHE A 337 27.01 15.10 0.54
N ARG A 338 27.38 15.81 1.61
CA ARG A 338 27.67 15.21 2.91
C ARG A 338 26.38 15.21 3.73
N LEU A 339 26.01 14.05 4.25
CA LEU A 339 24.92 13.85 5.20
C LEU A 339 25.53 13.57 6.56
N LYS A 340 25.24 14.40 7.55
CA LYS A 340 25.48 14.11 8.97
C LYS A 340 24.14 13.96 9.65
N ALA A 341 23.87 12.79 10.21
CA ALA A 341 22.57 12.42 10.72
C ALA A 341 22.66 11.62 12.01
N GLY A 342 21.60 11.61 12.81
CA GLY A 342 21.49 10.83 14.03
C GLY A 342 20.09 10.92 14.64
N PRO A 343 19.91 10.40 15.87
CA PRO A 343 18.64 10.51 16.58
C PRO A 343 18.19 11.96 16.78
N ASP A 344 19.15 12.87 16.98
CA ASP A 344 18.92 14.30 17.27
C ASP A 344 18.68 15.16 16.02
N GLY A 345 18.69 14.56 14.82
CA GLY A 345 18.42 15.24 13.56
C GLY A 345 19.45 15.00 12.48
N ALA A 346 19.27 15.67 11.35
CA ALA A 346 20.12 15.50 10.18
C ALA A 346 20.37 16.81 9.44
N THR A 347 21.59 16.97 8.95
CA THR A 347 22.06 18.13 8.20
C THR A 347 22.68 17.71 6.88
N LYS A 348 22.39 18.49 5.84
CA LYS A 348 22.97 18.35 4.50
C LYS A 348 23.98 19.47 4.27
N GLY A 349 25.24 19.11 4.04
CA GLY A 349 26.28 20.05 3.63
C GLY A 349 26.57 19.96 2.13
N SER A 350 26.79 21.09 1.48
CA SER A 350 27.46 21.13 0.18
C SER A 350 28.95 20.81 0.35
N ARG A 351 29.60 20.31 -0.71
CA ARG A 351 31.02 19.98 -0.64
C ARG A 351 31.84 21.26 -0.36
N ALA A 352 32.66 21.23 0.70
CA ALA A 352 33.79 22.14 0.86
C ALA A 352 34.74 21.95 -0.34
N GLY A 353 35.09 23.04 -1.03
CA GLY A 353 35.99 23.01 -2.18
C GLY A 353 37.26 22.21 -1.85
N HIS A 354 37.63 21.27 -2.72
CA HIS A 354 38.99 20.73 -2.68
C HIS A 354 39.92 21.84 -3.17
N GLY A 355 40.71 22.39 -2.26
CA GLY A 355 41.96 23.05 -2.63
C GLY A 355 42.78 22.11 -3.50
N GLY A 356 43.37 22.66 -4.56
CA GLY A 356 44.11 21.92 -5.57
C GLY A 356 45.24 21.07 -4.98
N GLY A 357 45.30 19.83 -5.43
CA GLY A 357 46.41 18.91 -5.19
C GLY A 357 46.34 17.80 -6.22
N GLY A 358 47.13 17.94 -7.27
CA GLY A 358 47.20 16.97 -8.37
C GLY A 358 47.62 15.59 -7.86
N GLY A 359 46.80 14.59 -8.14
CA GLY A 359 47.08 13.19 -7.82
C GLY A 359 46.32 12.29 -8.80
N ARG A 360 47.07 11.45 -9.51
CA ARG A 360 46.65 10.57 -10.62
C ARG A 360 45.34 9.82 -10.33
N ALA A 361 44.48 9.79 -11.34
CA ALA A 361 43.25 8.99 -11.36
C ALA A 361 43.57 7.49 -11.31
N ASP A 362 43.15 6.84 -10.23
CA ASP A 362 43.08 5.38 -10.15
C ASP A 362 41.64 4.95 -10.48
N ARG A 363 41.49 4.00 -11.41
CA ARG A 363 40.19 3.56 -11.94
C ARG A 363 39.45 2.73 -10.87
N PRO A 364 38.13 2.92 -10.66
CA PRO A 364 37.39 2.03 -9.78
C PRO A 364 37.25 0.63 -10.42
N ARG A 365 37.65 -0.39 -9.66
CA ARG A 365 37.44 -1.81 -9.99
C ARG A 365 35.93 -2.10 -10.01
N ARG A 366 35.45 -2.67 -11.12
CA ARG A 366 34.08 -3.19 -11.24
C ARG A 366 33.91 -4.41 -10.32
N CYS A 367 32.93 -4.37 -9.41
CA CYS A 367 32.40 -5.60 -8.80
C CYS A 367 31.56 -6.36 -9.83
N PRO A 368 31.68 -7.70 -9.91
CA PRO A 368 30.86 -8.49 -10.82
C PRO A 368 29.41 -8.55 -10.33
N ALA A 369 28.48 -8.29 -11.25
CA ALA A 369 27.05 -8.47 -11.02
C ALA A 369 26.74 -9.98 -10.85
N GLN A 370 26.12 -10.35 -9.73
CA GLN A 370 25.54 -11.68 -9.57
C GLN A 370 24.23 -11.74 -10.38
N ALA A 371 24.17 -12.68 -11.31
CA ALA A 371 22.97 -13.01 -12.07
C ALA A 371 21.94 -13.66 -11.14
N GLY A 372 20.87 -12.94 -10.82
CA GLY A 372 19.68 -13.51 -10.18
C GLY A 372 18.84 -14.27 -11.21
N SER A 373 18.58 -15.54 -10.95
CA SER A 373 17.66 -16.39 -11.72
C SER A 373 16.24 -15.79 -11.79
N PRO A 374 15.50 -16.01 -12.90
CA PRO A 374 14.13 -15.52 -13.04
C PRO A 374 13.19 -16.29 -12.10
N ILE A 375 12.68 -15.62 -11.07
CA ILE A 375 11.55 -16.10 -10.28
C ILE A 375 10.31 -16.02 -11.19
N ARG A 376 9.76 -17.18 -11.55
CA ARG A 376 8.44 -17.28 -12.20
C ARG A 376 7.39 -16.75 -11.24
N ALA A 377 6.76 -15.64 -11.59
CA ALA A 377 5.59 -15.12 -10.90
C ALA A 377 4.41 -16.08 -11.13
N ALA A 378 4.06 -16.85 -10.10
CA ALA A 378 2.76 -17.51 -10.03
C ALA A 378 1.68 -16.47 -9.69
N ALA A 379 0.49 -16.63 -10.26
CA ALA A 379 -0.66 -15.78 -10.01
C ALA A 379 -0.94 -15.69 -8.49
N MET A 380 -0.99 -14.47 -7.97
CA MET A 380 -1.12 -14.14 -6.55
C MET A 380 -2.36 -13.26 -6.35
N PRO A 381 -3.15 -13.45 -5.27
CA PRO A 381 -4.30 -12.61 -4.96
C PRO A 381 -3.87 -11.16 -4.63
N LYS A 382 -4.66 -10.20 -5.10
CA LYS A 382 -4.30 -8.80 -5.37
C LYS A 382 -4.43 -7.87 -4.12
N PRO A 383 -3.67 -6.75 -4.05
CA PRO A 383 -3.67 -5.76 -2.94
C PRO A 383 -4.89 -4.84 -2.81
N LEU A 384 -5.22 -4.46 -1.55
CA LEU A 384 -6.20 -3.43 -1.08
C LEU A 384 -5.99 -1.98 -1.60
N PHE A 385 -5.26 -1.80 -2.69
CA PHE A 385 -5.34 -0.62 -3.53
C PHE A 385 -5.30 -1.14 -4.96
N ARG A 386 -6.50 -1.38 -5.53
CA ARG A 386 -6.88 -1.21 -6.94
C ARG A 386 -7.28 -2.49 -7.69
N THR A 387 -8.56 -2.49 -8.07
CA THR A 387 -9.23 -3.01 -9.29
C THR A 387 -9.09 -4.50 -9.61
N ALA A 388 -10.27 -5.12 -9.66
CA ALA A 388 -10.56 -6.54 -9.79
C ALA A 388 -9.90 -7.24 -10.98
N LEU A 389 -9.68 -8.56 -10.83
CA LEU A 389 -9.86 -9.61 -11.83
C LEU A 389 -9.19 -10.89 -11.30
N ASP A 390 -9.95 -11.96 -11.11
CA ASP A 390 -9.67 -13.27 -11.71
C ASP A 390 -10.75 -14.28 -11.25
N SER A 391 -11.76 -14.47 -12.10
CA SER A 391 -12.59 -15.69 -12.08
C SER A 391 -12.15 -16.57 -13.26
N PRO A 392 -11.95 -17.89 -13.07
CA PRO A 392 -11.56 -18.80 -14.15
C PRO A 392 -12.72 -19.06 -15.13
N PRO A 393 -12.44 -19.45 -16.38
CA PRO A 393 -13.46 -19.60 -17.42
C PRO A 393 -14.39 -20.79 -17.13
N PRO A 394 -15.69 -20.74 -17.49
CA PRO A 394 -16.57 -21.89 -17.41
C PRO A 394 -16.12 -22.96 -18.41
N CYS A 395 -15.92 -24.18 -17.91
CA CYS A 395 -15.73 -25.39 -18.69
C CYS A 395 -16.83 -25.52 -19.77
N ARG A 396 -16.43 -25.46 -21.04
CA ARG A 396 -17.31 -25.81 -22.17
C ARG A 396 -17.67 -27.29 -22.04
N ARG A 397 -18.94 -27.58 -21.75
CA ARG A 397 -19.57 -28.88 -22.02
C ARG A 397 -19.41 -29.17 -23.52
N ARG A 398 -18.77 -30.29 -23.84
CA ARG A 398 -18.80 -30.86 -25.20
C ARG A 398 -20.22 -31.36 -25.43
N SER A 399 -20.93 -30.73 -26.36
CA SER A 399 -22.08 -31.31 -27.03
C SER A 399 -21.59 -32.46 -27.91
N SER A 400 -21.93 -33.68 -27.55
CA SER A 400 -21.89 -34.84 -28.44
C SER A 400 -23.29 -35.13 -28.93
N SER A 401 -23.61 -34.68 -30.14
CA SER A 401 -24.71 -35.22 -30.93
C SER A 401 -24.33 -35.06 -32.41
N PRO A 402 -24.49 -36.08 -33.26
CA PRO A 402 -24.96 -35.83 -34.62
C PRO A 402 -26.40 -35.33 -34.61
#